data_AF-A0A932TVA3-F1
#
_entry.id   AF-A0A932TVA3-F1
#
_cell.length_a   1.000
_cell.length_b   1.000
_cell.length_c   1.000
_cell.angle_alpha   90.00
_cell.angle_beta   90.00
_cell.angle_gamma   90.00
#
_symmetry.space_group_name_H-M   'P 1'
#
loop_
_entity.id
_entity.type
_entity.pdbx_description
1 polymer ?
#
loop_
_entity_poly.entity_id
_entity_poly.type
_entity_poly.pdbx_seq_one_letter_code
_entity_poly.pdbx_strand_id
1 'polypeptide(L)'
;SQRANERYLDALASVDDTATLGEATRRVAERTTWKGKSVRALNPFSPEDLQLLQAVGQGEFAIHGMRNRDLRQILFGEPGSVEERRRQSACVTRKIRLLRAHGILQKVNNPHRYQLTTSGRRFITAILTARDTRINRLAPEAVVNAA
;
A
#
# COMPACT_ATOMS: atom_id res chain seq x y z
N SER A 1 23.04 -2.03 1.45
CA SER A 1 22.20 -2.05 2.66
C SER A 1 22.04 -0.67 3.30
N GLN A 2 23.07 0.19 3.40
CA GLN A 2 22.93 1.57 3.91
C GLN A 2 22.21 2.53 2.95
N ARG A 3 22.69 2.70 1.71
CA ARG A 3 22.07 3.59 0.70
C ARG A 3 20.60 3.32 0.37
N ALA A 4 20.18 2.07 0.56
CA ALA A 4 18.79 1.67 0.39
C ALA A 4 17.92 2.14 1.56
N ASN A 5 18.42 1.96 2.78
CA ASN A 5 17.79 2.47 3.99
C ASN A 5 17.80 4.00 4.00
N GLU A 6 18.88 4.65 3.57
CA GLU A 6 18.95 6.11 3.41
C GLU A 6 17.91 6.61 2.41
N ARG A 7 17.79 6.01 1.22
CA ARG A 7 16.72 6.36 0.27
C ARG A 7 15.31 6.15 0.83
N TYR A 8 15.13 5.10 1.64
CA TYR A 8 13.86 4.83 2.31
C TYR A 8 13.57 5.87 3.40
N LEU A 9 14.57 6.23 4.20
CA LEU A 9 14.50 7.23 5.27
C LEU A 9 14.32 8.65 4.70
N ASP A 10 14.99 9.01 3.61
CA ASP A 10 14.83 10.29 2.90
C ASP A 10 13.41 10.41 2.29
N ALA A 11 12.88 9.29 1.80
CA ALA A 11 11.50 9.23 1.31
C ALA A 11 10.47 9.35 2.45
N LEU A 12 10.83 8.96 3.68
CA LEU A 12 10.01 9.16 4.88
C LEU A 12 10.16 10.58 5.46
N ALA A 13 11.36 11.16 5.39
CA ALA A 13 11.68 12.49 5.91
C ALA A 13 11.15 13.64 5.03
N SER A 14 10.93 13.40 3.73
CA SER A 14 10.36 14.39 2.79
C SER A 14 8.82 14.46 2.81
N VAL A 15 8.18 13.90 3.84
CA VAL A 15 6.74 13.95 4.04
C VAL A 15 6.40 15.10 4.97
N ASP A 16 6.55 16.33 4.48
CA ASP A 16 5.78 17.46 5.00
C ASP A 16 4.35 17.28 4.48
N ASP A 17 3.50 16.59 5.24
CA ASP A 17 2.08 16.41 4.95
C ASP A 17 1.26 17.07 6.07
N THR A 18 0.78 18.29 5.80
CA THR A 18 -0.25 18.95 6.62
C THR A 18 -1.64 18.29 6.45
N ALA A 19 -1.75 17.26 5.62
CA ALA A 19 -2.98 16.55 5.34
C ALA A 19 -3.38 15.62 6.49
N THR A 20 -4.66 15.64 6.84
CA THR A 20 -5.23 14.70 7.80
C THR A 20 -5.30 13.29 7.23
N LEU A 21 -5.38 12.27 8.10
CA LEU A 21 -5.62 10.88 7.69
C LEU A 21 -6.91 10.74 6.88
N GLY A 22 -7.95 11.51 7.21
CA GLY A 22 -9.22 11.55 6.47
C GLY A 22 -9.03 12.04 5.02
N GLU A 23 -8.22 13.07 4.81
CA GLU A 23 -7.91 13.57 3.47
C GLU A 23 -7.03 12.60 2.67
N ALA A 24 -6.05 11.97 3.33
CA ALA A 24 -5.19 10.97 2.71
C ALA A 24 -5.96 9.71 2.27
N THR A 25 -7.02 9.34 3.01
CA THR A 25 -7.84 8.15 2.76
C THR A 25 -9.01 8.38 1.81
N ARG A 26 -9.52 9.62 1.71
CA ARG A 26 -10.72 9.94 0.90
C ARG A 26 -10.66 9.39 -0.51
N ARG A 27 -9.54 9.63 -1.22
CA ARG A 27 -9.37 9.22 -2.63
C ARG A 27 -9.37 7.70 -2.82
N VAL A 28 -8.85 6.95 -1.84
CA VAL A 28 -8.78 5.48 -1.94
C VAL A 28 -10.06 4.80 -1.45
N ALA A 29 -10.85 5.49 -0.62
CA ALA A 29 -12.10 5.01 -0.05
C ALA A 29 -13.28 5.06 -1.02
N GLU A 30 -13.10 5.71 -2.17
CA GLU A 30 -14.12 5.84 -3.22
C GLU A 30 -13.87 4.88 -4.39
N ARG A 31 -14.95 4.58 -5.12
CA ARG A 31 -14.84 3.79 -6.35
C ARG A 31 -14.16 4.62 -7.43
N THR A 32 -13.24 4.02 -8.17
CA THR A 32 -12.51 4.70 -9.26
C THR A 32 -12.67 3.97 -10.59
N THR A 33 -12.08 4.50 -11.65
CA THR A 33 -12.04 3.87 -12.98
C THR A 33 -10.61 3.62 -13.41
N TRP A 34 -10.38 2.49 -14.08
CA TRP A 34 -9.09 2.13 -14.65
C TRP A 34 -9.30 1.55 -16.04
N LYS A 35 -8.79 2.28 -17.05
CA LYS A 35 -8.92 1.90 -18.48
C LYS A 35 -10.39 1.62 -18.85
N GLY A 36 -11.28 2.55 -18.52
CA GLY A 36 -12.73 2.45 -18.81
C GLY A 36 -13.49 1.40 -17.97
N LYS A 37 -12.82 0.69 -17.07
CA LYS A 37 -13.45 -0.32 -16.20
C LYS A 37 -13.48 0.16 -14.76
N SER A 38 -14.63 0.03 -14.13
CA SER A 38 -14.80 0.38 -12.73
C SER A 38 -13.94 -0.51 -11.80
N VAL A 39 -13.36 0.09 -10.76
CA VAL A 39 -12.51 -0.55 -9.77
C VAL A 39 -13.02 -0.17 -8.38
N ARG A 40 -13.16 -1.16 -7.50
CA ARG A 40 -13.65 -0.95 -6.13
C ARG A 40 -12.75 0.00 -5.33
N ALA A 41 -13.33 0.62 -4.30
CA ALA A 41 -12.57 1.29 -3.26
C ALA A 41 -11.60 0.32 -2.57
N LEU A 42 -10.50 0.86 -2.06
CA LEU A 42 -9.64 0.20 -1.11
C LEU A 42 -10.25 0.33 0.30
N ASN A 43 -10.20 -0.73 1.09
CA ASN A 43 -10.60 -0.71 2.49
C ASN A 43 -9.36 -0.95 3.37
N PRO A 44 -8.62 0.10 3.77
CA PRO A 44 -7.28 -0.03 4.36
C PRO A 44 -7.24 -0.77 5.71
N PHE A 45 -8.39 -0.85 6.39
CA PHE A 45 -8.54 -1.53 7.68
C PHE A 45 -9.14 -2.93 7.56
N SER A 46 -9.55 -3.37 6.36
CA SER A 46 -9.93 -4.76 6.15
C SER A 46 -8.70 -5.68 6.19
N PRO A 47 -8.81 -6.91 6.72
CA PRO A 47 -7.67 -7.83 6.76
C PRO A 47 -7.01 -8.07 5.40
N GLU A 48 -7.82 -8.21 4.33
CA GLU A 48 -7.32 -8.49 2.98
C GLU A 48 -6.48 -7.33 2.41
N ASP A 49 -7.01 -6.10 2.46
CA ASP A 49 -6.32 -4.95 1.90
C ASP A 49 -5.17 -4.51 2.80
N LEU A 50 -5.31 -4.65 4.13
CA LEU A 50 -4.22 -4.40 5.06
C LEU A 50 -3.02 -5.31 4.78
N GLN A 51 -3.24 -6.62 4.62
CA GLN A 51 -2.17 -7.57 4.26
C GLN A 51 -1.50 -7.17 2.94
N LEU A 52 -2.30 -6.71 1.96
CA LEU A 52 -1.78 -6.18 0.71
C LEU A 52 -0.92 -4.93 0.94
N LEU A 53 -1.37 -3.96 1.74
CA LEU A 53 -0.64 -2.72 2.04
C LEU A 53 0.67 -3.00 2.78
N GLN A 54 0.66 -3.92 3.75
CA GLN A 54 1.87 -4.37 4.44
C GLN A 54 2.85 -5.03 3.47
N ALA A 55 2.37 -5.91 2.60
CA ALA A 55 3.21 -6.56 1.60
C ALA A 55 3.81 -5.53 0.64
N VAL A 56 3.03 -4.58 0.12
CA VAL A 56 3.56 -3.59 -0.83
C VAL A 56 4.43 -2.51 -0.19
N GLY A 57 4.30 -2.29 1.12
CA GLY A 57 5.07 -1.34 1.91
C GLY A 57 6.47 -1.82 2.31
N GLN A 58 6.85 -3.07 2.02
CA GLN A 58 8.17 -3.59 2.37
C GLN A 58 9.31 -2.81 1.68
N GLY A 59 10.32 -2.41 2.46
CA GLY A 59 11.42 -1.56 1.99
C GLY A 59 12.23 -2.12 0.83
N GLU A 60 12.27 -3.45 0.67
CA GLU A 60 12.93 -4.13 -0.46
C GLU A 60 12.38 -3.67 -1.83
N PHE A 61 11.09 -3.34 -1.91
CA PHE A 61 10.46 -2.90 -3.15
C PHE A 61 10.79 -1.46 -3.52
N ALA A 62 11.25 -0.64 -2.56
CA ALA A 62 11.75 0.70 -2.84
C ALA A 62 13.07 0.63 -3.65
N ILE A 63 13.87 -0.42 -3.45
CA ILE A 63 15.18 -0.57 -4.10
C ILE A 63 15.05 -1.18 -5.48
N HIS A 64 14.40 -2.35 -5.57
CA HIS A 64 14.40 -3.17 -6.79
C HIS A 64 13.13 -3.04 -7.61
N GLY A 65 12.09 -2.41 -7.06
CA GLY A 65 10.74 -2.50 -7.61
C GLY A 65 10.14 -3.89 -7.43
N MET A 66 8.83 -3.93 -7.33
CA MET A 66 8.04 -5.12 -7.08
C MET A 66 7.61 -5.79 -8.37
N ARG A 67 7.70 -7.12 -8.41
CA ARG A 67 7.07 -7.94 -9.46
C ARG A 67 5.90 -8.71 -8.88
N ASN A 68 4.98 -9.13 -9.76
CA ASN A 68 3.85 -9.97 -9.38
C ASN A 68 4.30 -11.24 -8.64
N ARG A 69 5.34 -11.92 -9.12
CA ARG A 69 5.85 -13.16 -8.51
C ARG A 69 6.32 -12.97 -7.07
N ASP A 70 6.96 -11.84 -6.79
CA ASP A 70 7.52 -11.53 -5.47
C ASP A 70 6.36 -11.25 -4.50
N LEU A 71 5.40 -10.41 -4.93
CA LEU A 71 4.19 -10.13 -4.15
C LEU A 71 3.30 -11.38 -3.94
N ARG A 72 3.23 -12.28 -4.92
CA ARG A 72 2.51 -13.57 -4.79
C ARG A 72 3.13 -14.43 -3.70
N GLN A 73 4.46 -14.53 -3.68
CA GLN A 73 5.17 -15.32 -2.68
C GLN A 73 4.92 -14.79 -1.26
N ILE A 74 4.90 -13.46 -1.07
CA ILE A 74 4.57 -12.84 0.23
C ILE A 74 3.12 -13.15 0.65
N LEU A 75 2.16 -13.04 -0.28
CA LEU A 75 0.73 -13.16 0.04
C LEU A 75 0.25 -14.61 0.19
N PHE A 76 0.86 -15.55 -0.54
CA PHE A 76 0.35 -16.92 -0.67
C PHE A 76 1.40 -18.01 -0.41
N GLY A 77 2.68 -17.68 -0.22
CA GLY A 77 3.74 -18.66 0.00
C GLY A 77 4.06 -19.54 -1.21
N GLU A 78 4.53 -20.75 -0.95
CA GLU A 78 4.78 -21.74 -2.01
C GLU A 78 3.48 -22.42 -2.45
N PRO A 79 3.20 -22.46 -3.77
CA PRO A 79 1.98 -23.08 -4.28
C PRO A 79 2.11 -24.60 -4.31
N GLY A 80 1.04 -25.32 -4.01
CA GLY A 80 0.99 -26.79 -4.08
C GLY A 80 0.90 -27.32 -5.51
N SER A 81 0.50 -26.48 -6.48
CA SER A 81 0.44 -26.87 -7.90
C SER A 81 0.67 -25.71 -8.87
N VAL A 82 0.83 -26.05 -10.17
CA VAL A 82 0.96 -25.06 -11.25
C VAL A 82 -0.34 -24.28 -11.44
N GLU A 83 -1.49 -24.93 -11.31
CA GLU A 83 -2.82 -24.34 -11.43
C GLU A 83 -3.05 -23.33 -10.30
N GLU A 84 -2.66 -23.69 -9.08
CA GLU A 84 -2.74 -22.80 -7.92
C GLU A 84 -1.85 -21.57 -8.13
N ARG A 85 -0.59 -21.78 -8.55
CA ARG A 85 0.33 -20.67 -8.87
C ARG A 85 -0.27 -19.71 -9.90
N ARG A 86 -0.90 -20.22 -10.96
CA ARG A 86 -1.57 -19.40 -11.98
C ARG A 86 -2.74 -18.60 -11.39
N ARG A 87 -3.58 -19.24 -10.58
CA ARG A 87 -4.72 -18.60 -9.90
C ARG A 87 -4.27 -17.47 -8.96
N GLN A 88 -3.26 -17.73 -8.14
CA GLN A 88 -2.68 -16.75 -7.23
C GLN A 88 -2.06 -15.59 -8.01
N SER A 89 -1.31 -15.85 -9.09
CA SER A 89 -0.71 -14.81 -9.93
C SER A 89 -1.76 -13.90 -10.59
N ALA A 90 -2.89 -14.47 -11.02
CA ALA A 90 -4.03 -13.71 -11.52
C ALA A 90 -4.69 -12.86 -10.42
N CYS A 91 -4.78 -13.39 -9.20
CA CYS A 91 -5.24 -12.65 -8.03
C CYS A 91 -4.35 -11.43 -7.74
N VAL A 92 -3.03 -11.64 -7.69
CA VAL A 92 -2.05 -10.56 -7.47
C VAL A 92 -2.11 -9.53 -8.61
N THR A 93 -2.32 -9.95 -9.85
CA THR A 93 -2.50 -9.02 -10.97
C THR A 93 -3.69 -8.08 -10.74
N ARG A 94 -4.81 -8.61 -10.23
CA ARG A 94 -5.99 -7.81 -9.87
C ARG A 94 -5.71 -6.86 -8.70
N LYS A 95 -4.96 -7.30 -7.68
CA LYS A 95 -4.52 -6.46 -6.55
C LYS A 95 -3.59 -5.33 -6.99
N ILE A 96 -2.59 -5.62 -7.83
CA ILE A 96 -1.73 -4.58 -8.42
C ILE A 96 -2.56 -3.59 -9.22
N ARG A 97 -3.52 -4.07 -10.02
CA ARG A 97 -4.41 -3.19 -10.77
C ARG A 97 -5.23 -2.29 -9.84
N LEU A 98 -5.76 -2.80 -8.73
CA LEU A 98 -6.47 -2.02 -7.72
C LEU A 98 -5.59 -0.87 -7.20
N LEU A 99 -4.37 -1.19 -6.75
CA LEU A 99 -3.43 -0.18 -6.24
C LEU A 99 -3.02 0.84 -7.30
N ARG A 100 -2.87 0.43 -8.56
CA ARG A 100 -2.57 1.34 -9.68
C ARG A 100 -3.74 2.25 -10.01
N ALA A 101 -4.96 1.75 -9.95
CA ALA A 101 -6.16 2.54 -10.18
C ALA A 101 -6.31 3.68 -9.15
N HIS A 102 -5.88 3.41 -7.92
CA HIS A 102 -5.85 4.37 -6.82
C HIS A 102 -4.58 5.22 -6.76
N GLY A 103 -3.68 5.11 -7.74
CA GLY A 103 -2.45 5.89 -7.80
C GLY A 103 -1.40 5.54 -6.73
N ILE A 104 -1.56 4.43 -6.01
CA ILE A 104 -0.61 3.95 -4.99
C ILE A 104 0.62 3.34 -5.67
N LEU A 105 0.40 2.61 -6.78
CA LEU A 105 1.47 2.00 -7.57
C LEU A 105 1.57 2.63 -8.96
N GLN A 106 2.81 2.73 -9.45
CA GLN A 106 3.13 3.07 -10.83
C GLN A 106 3.95 1.95 -11.49
N LYS A 107 3.80 1.81 -12.81
CA LYS A 107 4.64 0.90 -13.61
C LYS A 107 5.91 1.66 -13.99
N VAL A 108 7.07 1.02 -13.87
CA VAL A 108 8.36 1.62 -14.25
C VAL A 108 8.88 1.03 -15.56
N ASN A 109 9.91 1.64 -16.16
CA ASN A 109 10.47 1.31 -17.48
C ASN A 109 11.12 -0.09 -17.59
N ASN A 110 10.99 -0.94 -16.57
CA ASN A 110 11.51 -2.30 -16.57
C ASN A 110 10.35 -3.32 -16.75
N PRO A 111 10.57 -4.43 -17.49
CA PRO A 111 9.56 -5.47 -17.65
C PRO A 111 8.94 -5.90 -16.32
N HIS A 112 7.61 -5.83 -16.25
CA HIS A 112 6.81 -6.33 -15.12
C HIS A 112 7.12 -5.73 -13.72
N ARG A 113 7.78 -4.56 -13.65
CA ARG A 113 8.06 -3.90 -12.37
C ARG A 113 7.10 -2.78 -12.04
N TYR A 114 6.79 -2.68 -10.75
CA TYR A 114 5.97 -1.66 -10.14
C TYR A 114 6.71 -1.02 -8.96
N GLN A 115 6.43 0.25 -8.71
CA GLN A 115 6.95 0.97 -7.55
C GLN A 115 5.83 1.77 -6.91
N LEU A 116 5.94 2.00 -5.60
CA LEU A 116 5.08 2.95 -4.93
C LEU A 116 5.33 4.35 -5.48
N THR A 117 4.25 5.10 -5.66
CA THR A 117 4.33 6.55 -5.86
C THR A 117 4.70 7.21 -4.53
N THR A 118 5.09 8.49 -4.57
CA THR A 118 5.35 9.25 -3.33
C THR A 118 4.08 9.34 -2.47
N SER A 119 2.93 9.64 -3.07
CA SER A 119 1.64 9.62 -2.38
C SER A 119 1.26 8.24 -1.86
N GLY A 120 1.54 7.17 -2.62
CA GLY A 120 1.30 5.79 -2.20
C GLY A 120 2.13 5.39 -0.98
N ARG A 121 3.40 5.79 -0.92
CA ARG A 121 4.26 5.59 0.27
C ARG A 121 3.72 6.31 1.50
N ARG A 122 3.36 7.59 1.35
CA ARG A 122 2.78 8.43 2.41
C ARG A 122 1.50 7.79 2.95
N PHE A 123 0.60 7.41 2.04
CA PHE A 123 -0.64 6.74 2.37
C PHE A 123 -0.43 5.43 3.15
N ILE A 124 0.43 4.53 2.67
CA ILE A 124 0.70 3.26 3.35
C ILE A 124 1.28 3.51 4.74
N THR A 125 2.27 4.41 4.84
CA THR A 125 2.90 4.75 6.11
C THR A 125 1.88 5.30 7.09
N ALA A 126 1.03 6.23 6.66
CA ALA A 126 -0.02 6.81 7.49
C ALA A 126 -1.01 5.75 7.98
N ILE A 127 -1.47 4.84 7.12
CA ILE A 127 -2.40 3.77 7.50
C ILE A 127 -1.78 2.79 8.49
N LEU A 128 -0.57 2.31 8.22
CA LEU A 128 0.12 1.35 9.09
C LEU A 128 0.44 1.99 10.45
N THR A 129 0.93 3.23 10.46
CA THR A 129 1.17 3.98 11.70
C THR A 129 -0.13 4.21 12.47
N ALA A 130 -1.20 4.67 11.81
CA ALA A 130 -2.48 4.92 12.47
C ALA A 130 -3.07 3.65 13.11
N ARG A 131 -2.95 2.51 12.43
CA ARG A 131 -3.37 1.20 12.94
C ARG A 131 -2.61 0.80 14.20
N ASP A 132 -1.30 0.99 14.20
CA ASP A 132 -0.42 0.55 15.30
C ASP A 132 -0.32 1.61 16.42
N THR A 133 -0.95 2.79 16.23
CA THR A 133 -1.00 3.86 17.23
C THR A 133 -2.03 3.55 18.31
N ARG A 134 -1.65 3.76 19.57
CA ARG A 134 -2.55 3.60 20.72
C ARG A 134 -3.65 4.66 20.73
N ILE A 135 -4.84 4.31 21.21
CA ILE A 135 -6.01 5.20 21.26
C ILE A 135 -5.69 6.52 22.00
N ASN A 136 -4.98 6.46 23.13
CA ASN A 136 -4.60 7.65 23.91
C ASN A 136 -3.64 8.61 23.19
N ARG A 137 -3.00 8.16 22.11
CA ARG A 137 -2.18 9.01 21.23
C ARG A 137 -2.99 9.64 20.11
N LEU A 138 -4.15 9.05 19.75
CA LEU A 138 -5.08 9.60 18.75
C LEU A 138 -6.07 10.58 19.36
N ALA A 139 -6.53 10.30 20.58
CA ALA A 139 -7.39 11.16 21.37
C ALA A 139 -6.72 11.42 22.73
N PRO A 140 -5.92 12.50 22.86
CA PRO A 140 -5.42 12.91 24.16
C PRO A 140 -6.62 13.22 25.08
N GLU A 141 -6.52 12.85 26.35
CA GLU A 141 -7.59 12.86 27.37
C GLU A 141 -8.42 14.17 27.43
N ALA A 142 -7.88 15.29 26.95
CA ALA A 142 -8.57 16.58 26.87
C ALA A 142 -9.82 16.60 25.97
N VAL A 143 -9.96 15.69 25.00
CA VAL A 143 -11.15 15.67 24.11
C VAL A 143 -12.37 15.02 24.77
N VAL A 144 -12.16 14.20 25.81
CA VAL A 144 -13.25 13.46 26.47
C VAL A 144 -14.03 14.33 27.48
N ASN A 145 -13.46 15.46 27.91
CA ASN A 145 -14.09 16.36 28.89
C ASN A 145 -14.85 17.56 28.26
N ALA A 146 -15.14 17.52 26.95
CA ALA A 146 -15.81 18.60 26.22
C ALA A 146 -17.21 18.21 25.70
N ALA A 147 -17.91 17.30 26.38
CA ALA A 147 -19.32 16.98 26.16
C ALA A 147 -20.10 17.22 27.46
#